data_AF-A0A6B3GGZ0-F1
#
_entry.id   AF-A0A6B3GGZ0-F1
#
_cell.length_a   1.000
_cell.length_b   1.000
_cell.length_c   1.000
_cell.angle_alpha   90.00
_cell.angle_beta   90.00
_cell.angle_gamma   90.00
#
_symmetry.space_group_name_H-M   'P 1'
#
loop_
_entity.id
_entity.type
_entity.pdbx_description
1 polymer ?
#
loop_
_entity_poly.entity_id
_entity_poly.type
_entity_poly.pdbx_seq_one_letter_code
_entity_poly.pdbx_strand_id
1 'polypeptide(L)' 'MKTTQRPRAARSVGQAVAVAVLIAGTTLLGASPSYADDGPSVPPGTEATSEPPVPVDPNDPDLKMP' A
#
# COMPACT_ATOMS: atom_id res chain seq x y z
N MET A 1 -36.57 48.60 21.88
CA MET A 1 -36.12 47.20 21.98
C MET A 1 -34.84 47.04 21.17
N LYS A 2 -33.69 46.78 21.81
CA LYS A 2 -32.43 46.46 21.10
C LYS A 2 -32.19 44.96 21.26
N THR A 3 -32.44 44.19 20.20
CA THR A 3 -32.12 42.76 20.18
C THR A 3 -30.62 42.58 19.93
N THR A 4 -29.88 42.22 20.97
CA THR A 4 -28.47 41.85 20.88
C THR A 4 -28.34 40.52 20.16
N GLN A 5 -28.08 40.54 18.85
CA GLN A 5 -27.62 39.36 18.13
C GLN A 5 -26.13 39.12 18.42
N ARG A 6 -25.83 38.13 19.26
CA ARG A 6 -24.53 37.41 19.33
C ARG A 6 -24.85 35.95 19.73
N PRO A 7 -24.11 34.89 19.32
CA PRO A 7 -22.80 34.81 18.67
C PRO A 7 -22.76 33.70 17.59
N ARG A 8 -23.68 33.70 16.62
CA ARG A 8 -23.77 32.61 15.62
C ARG A 8 -22.51 32.51 14.74
N ALA A 9 -21.93 33.67 14.41
CA ALA A 9 -20.69 33.79 13.65
C ALA A 9 -19.45 33.27 14.40
N ALA A 10 -19.37 33.46 15.73
CA ALA A 10 -18.25 32.97 16.52
C ALA A 10 -18.23 31.44 16.60
N ARG A 11 -19.42 30.81 16.63
CA ARG A 11 -19.58 29.36 16.63
C ARG A 11 -19.16 28.74 15.30
N SER A 12 -19.49 29.38 14.17
CA SER A 12 -19.08 28.92 12.84
C SER A 12 -17.58 29.06 12.58
N VAL A 13 -16.94 30.12 13.08
CA VAL A 13 -15.48 30.28 12.97
C VAL A 13 -14.74 29.21 13.77
N GLY A 14 -15.18 28.93 15.00
CA GLY A 14 -14.59 27.86 15.82
C GLY A 14 -14.72 26.48 15.18
N GLN A 15 -15.85 26.19 14.53
CA GLN A 15 -16.04 24.94 13.78
C GLN A 15 -15.14 24.86 12.56
N ALA A 16 -15.01 25.95 11.78
CA ALA A 16 -14.13 25.97 10.62
C ALA A 16 -12.66 25.71 11.00
N VAL A 17 -12.19 26.31 12.09
CA VAL A 17 -10.83 26.10 12.61
C VAL A 17 -10.64 24.66 13.07
N ALA A 18 -11.61 24.09 13.81
CA ALA A 18 -11.53 22.70 14.27
C ALA A 18 -11.47 21.71 13.09
N VAL A 19 -12.27 21.93 12.04
CA VAL A 19 -12.25 21.11 10.82
C VAL A 19 -10.91 21.25 10.09
N ALA A 20 -10.38 22.46 9.95
CA ALA A 20 -9.09 22.68 9.31
C ALA A 20 -7.94 21.97 10.05
N VAL A 21 -7.92 22.06 11.39
CA VAL A 21 -6.93 21.38 12.23
C VAL A 21 -7.07 19.86 12.12
N LEU A 22 -8.29 19.32 12.10
CA LEU A 22 -8.53 17.90 11.94
C LEU A 22 -7.98 17.40 10.59
N ILE A 23 -8.29 18.10 9.49
CA ILE A 23 -7.82 17.72 8.15
C ILE A 23 -6.29 17.82 8.05
N ALA A 24 -5.70 18.90 8.56
CA ALA A 24 -4.24 19.06 8.58
C ALA A 24 -3.56 17.95 9.42
N GLY A 25 -4.16 17.60 10.57
CA GLY A 25 -3.65 16.53 11.42
C GLY A 25 -3.75 15.15 10.77
N THR A 26 -4.88 14.79 10.15
CA THR A 26 -5.04 13.49 9.51
C THR A 26 -4.19 13.33 8.26
N THR A 27 -4.01 14.41 7.49
CA THR A 27 -3.15 14.39 6.29
C THR A 27 -1.67 14.27 6.65
N LEU A 28 -1.21 14.95 7.72
CA LEU A 28 0.20 14.95 8.11
C LEU A 28 0.59 13.76 9.00
N LEU A 29 -0.27 13.34 9.93
CA LEU A 29 0.03 12.30 10.91
C LEU A 29 -0.73 10.99 10.70
N GLY A 30 -1.81 10.97 9.90
CA GLY A 30 -2.69 9.81 9.74
C GLY A 30 -2.31 8.88 8.58
N ALA A 31 -1.52 9.34 7.61
CA ALA A 31 -1.07 8.51 6.51
C ALA A 31 0.09 7.61 6.97
N SER A 32 -0.23 6.37 7.36
CA SER A 32 0.79 5.34 7.58
C SER A 32 1.20 4.74 6.22
N PRO A 33 2.49 4.69 5.87
CA PRO A 33 2.93 4.04 4.63
C PRO A 33 2.66 2.54 4.73
N SER A 34 1.94 2.00 3.75
CA SER A 34 1.86 0.55 3.51
C SER A 34 2.87 0.17 2.44
N TYR A 35 3.71 -0.82 2.73
CA TYR A 35 4.64 -1.38 1.76
C TYR A 35 4.03 -2.62 1.11
N ALA A 36 4.16 -2.73 -0.21
CA ALA A 36 3.98 -4.00 -0.88
C ALA A 36 5.17 -4.90 -0.55
N ASP A 37 4.95 -6.21 -0.58
CA ASP A 37 6.07 -7.15 -0.67
C ASP A 37 6.62 -7.07 -2.10
N ASP A 38 7.80 -6.47 -2.27
CA ASP A 38 8.44 -6.27 -3.57
C ASP A 38 9.04 -7.58 -4.14
N GLY A 39 8.99 -8.67 -3.37
CA GLY A 39 9.42 -9.98 -3.83
C GLY A 39 8.44 -10.61 -4.83
N PRO A 40 8.93 -11.36 -5.83
CA PRO A 40 8.05 -12.22 -6.61
C PRO A 40 7.39 -13.23 -5.66
N SER A 41 6.09 -13.07 -5.42
CA SER A 41 5.32 -14.03 -4.65
C SER A 41 5.18 -15.29 -5.48
N VAL A 42 5.82 -16.37 -5.05
CA VAL A 42 5.59 -17.71 -5.58
C VAL A 42 4.52 -18.37 -4.71
N PRO A 43 3.30 -18.62 -5.23
CA PRO A 43 2.33 -19.46 -4.55
C PRO A 43 2.96 -20.77 -4.06
N PRO A 44 2.51 -21.35 -2.92
CA PRO A 44 2.98 -22.64 -2.47
C PRO A 44 2.87 -23.69 -3.59
N GLY A 45 3.95 -24.42 -3.86
CA GLY A 45 4.01 -25.40 -4.96
C GLY A 45 4.35 -24.80 -6.33
N THR A 46 4.72 -23.52 -6.42
CA THR A 46 5.23 -22.88 -7.65
C THR A 46 6.65 -22.34 -7.48
N GLU A 47 7.36 -22.79 -6.44
CA GLU A 47 8.74 -22.45 -6.19
C GLU A 47 9.56 -22.74 -7.45
N ALA A 48 10.33 -21.75 -7.91
CA ALA A 48 11.17 -21.93 -9.09
C ALA A 48 12.19 -23.04 -8.83
N THR A 49 11.99 -24.19 -9.47
CA THR A 49 13.00 -25.23 -9.55
C THR A 49 13.78 -25.07 -10.85
N SER A 50 15.11 -25.11 -10.76
CA SER A 50 16.00 -25.15 -11.93
C SER A 50 16.17 -26.58 -12.46
N GLU A 51 15.43 -27.53 -11.89
CA GLU A 51 15.47 -28.93 -12.30
C GLU A 51 14.59 -29.12 -13.54
N PRO A 52 15.14 -29.68 -14.64
CA PRO A 52 14.37 -29.95 -15.83
C PRO A 52 13.17 -30.85 -15.51
N PRO A 53 12.00 -30.65 -16.14
CA PRO A 53 10.83 -31.53 -15.93
C PRO A 53 11.11 -33.01 -16.21
N VAL A 54 12.14 -33.28 -17.01
CA VAL A 54 12.58 -34.62 -17.39
C VAL A 54 14.06 -34.77 -17.02
N PRO A 55 14.43 -35.80 -16.24
CA PRO A 55 15.83 -36.10 -15.97
C PRO A 55 16.61 -36.29 -17.27
N VAL A 56 17.74 -35.62 -17.38
CA VAL A 56 18.57 -35.63 -18.59
C VAL A 56 19.72 -36.62 -18.38
N ASP A 57 19.85 -37.64 -19.24
CA ASP A 57 20.99 -38.57 -19.20
C ASP A 57 22.21 -37.95 -19.89
N PRO A 58 23.31 -37.65 -19.17
CA PRO A 58 24.51 -37.09 -19.77
C PRO A 58 25.25 -38.07 -20.69
N ASN A 59 24.91 -39.36 -20.69
CA ASN A 59 25.48 -40.37 -21.58
C ASN A 59 24.63 -40.65 -22.81
N ASP A 60 23.50 -39.96 -22.96
CA ASP A 60 22.64 -40.09 -24.14
C ASP A 60 23.43 -39.67 -25.39
N PRO A 61 23.64 -40.57 -26.37
CA PRO A 61 24.34 -40.26 -27.61
C PRO A 61 23.61 -39.20 -28.44
N ASP A 62 22.29 -39.10 -28.33
CA ASP A 62 21.47 -38.11 -29.04
C ASP A 62 21.63 -36.69 -28.44
N LEU A 63 22.14 -36.59 -27.21
CA LEU A 63 22.41 -35.33 -26.53
C LEU A 63 23.84 -34.82 -26.74
N LYS A 64 24.71 -35.60 -27.39
CA LYS A 64 26.08 -35.17 -27.73
C LYS A 64 26.05 -34.27 -28.97
N MET A 65 26.57 -33.06 -28.83
CA MET A 65 26.86 -32.23 -30.00
C MET A 65 28.11 -32.77 -30.72
N PRO A 66 28.11 -32.84 -32.07
CA PRO A 66 29.27 -33.25 -32.85
C PRO A 66 30.44 -32.27 -32.75
#